data_AF-A0A3M5JNR5-F1
#
_entry.id   AF-A0A3M5JNR5-F1
#
_cell.length_a   1.000
_cell.length_b   1.000
_cell.length_c   1.000
_cell.angle_alpha   90.00
_cell.angle_beta   90.00
_cell.angle_gamma   90.00
#
_symmetry.space_group_name_H-M   'P 1'
#
loop_
_entity.id
_entity.type
_entity.pdbx_description
1 polymer ?
#
loop_
_entity_poly.entity_id
_entity_poly.type
_entity_poly.pdbx_seq_one_letter_code
_entity_poly.pdbx_strand_id
1 'polypeptide(L)'
;MMEHYPFSSHIENFFTATNYAYDAVVVFFLLSGYVISYSADKFEKDRRDYAANRMARILPVAFSAVLLSAIFFLAVGDSRVDLYGDVSQKTNGVITFIQSITFTNQVWSSNEQPFANGPYWSLAFEVWCYVIYGVMFYYRGWARVLLLLVLVVMLGPKQLIILPMWLAGSLAYHLRFKATLPRSVLYLLLLPITIYISV
;
A
#
# COMPACT_ATOMS: atom_id res chain seq x y z
N MET A 1 9.20 -9.65 11.92
CA MET A 1 9.23 -10.83 12.81
C MET A 1 7.78 -11.13 13.16
N MET A 2 7.10 -11.90 12.29
CA MET A 2 5.69 -12.25 12.46
C MET A 2 5.62 -13.49 13.35
N GLU A 3 5.43 -13.30 14.66
CA GLU A 3 5.00 -14.38 15.55
C GLU A 3 3.46 -14.43 15.54
N HIS A 4 2.89 -15.30 14.71
CA HIS A 4 1.51 -15.73 14.87
C HIS A 4 1.50 -17.25 15.03
N TYR A 5 0.97 -17.70 16.17
CA TYR A 5 0.80 -19.11 16.54
C TYR A 5 0.36 -19.96 15.36
N PRO A 6 1.23 -20.85 14.84
CA PRO A 6 0.87 -21.72 13.75
C PRO A 6 -0.12 -22.77 14.24
N PHE A 7 -1.20 -22.99 13.48
CA PHE A 7 -2.08 -24.15 13.69
C PHE A 7 -1.31 -25.49 13.56
N SER A 8 -0.17 -25.51 12.84
CA SER A 8 0.82 -26.60 12.87
C SER A 8 2.21 -26.10 12.44
N SER A 9 3.28 -26.73 12.94
CA SER A 9 4.68 -26.41 12.63
C SER A 9 5.03 -26.46 11.12
N HIS A 10 4.22 -27.17 10.33
CA HIS A 10 4.42 -27.26 8.88
C HIS A 10 3.91 -26.00 8.17
N ILE A 11 2.84 -25.38 8.67
CA ILE A 11 2.30 -24.13 8.16
C ILE A 11 3.24 -22.97 8.50
N GLU A 12 3.82 -22.99 9.70
CA GLU A 12 4.86 -22.03 10.11
C GLU A 12 6.04 -22.07 9.14
N ASN A 13 6.63 -23.23 8.93
CA ASN A 13 7.78 -23.36 8.05
C ASN A 13 7.45 -22.94 6.61
N PHE A 14 6.23 -23.19 6.12
CA PHE A 14 5.81 -22.75 4.80
C PHE A 14 5.72 -21.21 4.66
N PHE A 15 5.19 -20.51 5.68
CA PHE A 15 5.10 -19.04 5.67
C PHE A 15 6.38 -18.32 6.11
N THR A 16 7.26 -19.00 6.86
CA THR A 16 8.48 -18.41 7.43
C THR A 16 9.73 -18.73 6.60
N ALA A 17 9.74 -19.81 5.80
CA ALA A 17 10.88 -20.16 4.94
C ALA A 17 11.14 -19.10 3.85
N THR A 18 10.08 -18.46 3.36
CA THR A 18 10.15 -17.40 2.35
C THR A 18 9.11 -16.36 2.73
N ASN A 19 9.48 -15.07 2.71
CA ASN A 19 8.63 -13.99 3.21
C ASN A 19 7.52 -13.60 2.19
N TYR A 20 6.74 -14.59 1.74
CA TYR A 20 5.75 -14.50 0.68
C TYR A 20 4.72 -13.37 0.88
N ALA A 21 4.45 -13.00 2.13
CA ALA A 21 3.58 -11.88 2.46
C ALA A 21 4.12 -10.55 1.90
N TYR A 22 5.43 -10.30 2.00
CA TYR A 22 6.05 -9.10 1.44
C TYR A 22 6.10 -9.14 -0.09
N ASP A 23 6.38 -10.31 -0.66
CA ASP A 23 6.43 -10.46 -2.11
C ASP A 23 5.05 -10.28 -2.74
N ALA A 24 3.99 -10.76 -2.09
CA ALA A 24 2.62 -10.50 -2.49
C ALA A 24 2.28 -8.99 -2.47
N VAL A 25 2.76 -8.26 -1.47
CA VAL A 25 2.55 -6.80 -1.38
C VAL A 25 3.26 -6.06 -2.52
N VAL A 26 4.46 -6.50 -2.91
CA VAL A 26 5.17 -5.96 -4.08
C VAL A 26 4.35 -6.13 -5.36
N VAL A 27 3.83 -7.34 -5.61
CA VAL A 27 2.97 -7.62 -6.77
C VAL A 27 1.68 -6.79 -6.71
N PHE A 28 1.10 -6.65 -5.52
CA PHE A 28 -0.09 -5.81 -5.30
C PHE A 28 0.16 -4.36 -5.71
N PHE A 29 1.27 -3.74 -5.30
CA PHE A 29 1.58 -2.37 -5.69
C PHE A 29 1.75 -2.21 -7.20
N LEU A 30 2.38 -3.18 -7.86
CA LEU A 30 2.58 -3.16 -9.30
C LEU A 30 1.25 -3.30 -10.07
N LEU A 31 0.38 -4.22 -9.65
CA LEU A 31 -0.96 -4.38 -10.22
C LEU A 31 -1.84 -3.15 -9.94
N SER A 32 -1.77 -2.59 -8.74
CA SER A 32 -2.48 -1.38 -8.35
C SER A 32 -2.14 -0.21 -9.30
N GLY A 33 -0.84 0.02 -9.56
CA GLY A 33 -0.40 1.04 -10.52
C GLY A 33 -0.96 0.83 -11.93
N TYR A 34 -0.92 -0.40 -12.43
CA TYR A 34 -1.43 -0.74 -13.75
C TYR A 34 -2.95 -0.51 -13.87
N VAL A 35 -3.72 -1.05 -12.93
CA VAL A 35 -5.19 -0.99 -12.94
C VAL A 35 -5.68 0.46 -12.81
N ILE A 36 -5.02 1.26 -12.00
CA ILE A 36 -5.40 2.67 -11.78
C ILE A 36 -5.13 3.51 -13.01
N SER A 37 -4.00 3.29 -13.69
CA SER A 37 -3.74 3.95 -14.97
C SER A 37 -4.73 3.53 -16.05
N TYR A 38 -5.14 2.26 -16.07
CA TYR A 38 -6.20 1.79 -16.95
C TYR A 38 -7.54 2.45 -16.67
N SER A 39 -7.98 2.48 -15.41
CA SER A 39 -9.28 3.05 -15.07
C SER A 39 -9.34 4.56 -15.27
N ALA A 40 -8.23 5.26 -15.00
CA ALA A 40 -8.12 6.70 -15.24
C ALA A 40 -8.23 7.06 -16.73
N ASP A 41 -7.68 6.23 -17.62
CA ASP A 41 -7.69 6.45 -19.06
C ASP A 41 -9.03 6.05 -19.71
N LYS A 42 -9.71 5.02 -19.19
CA LYS A 42 -10.93 4.46 -19.81
C LYS A 42 -12.25 4.91 -19.22
N PHE A 43 -12.32 5.12 -17.90
CA PHE A 43 -13.60 5.29 -17.21
C PHE A 43 -13.76 6.68 -16.57
N GLU A 44 -12.67 7.37 -16.25
CA GLU A 44 -12.72 8.59 -15.43
C GLU A 44 -12.48 9.85 -16.27
N LYS A 45 -13.54 10.60 -16.51
CA LYS A 45 -13.51 11.82 -17.33
C LYS A 45 -12.92 13.01 -16.57
N ASP A 46 -13.32 13.16 -15.30
CA ASP A 46 -12.94 14.30 -14.47
C ASP A 46 -12.16 13.89 -13.22
N ARG A 47 -11.36 14.83 -12.71
CA ARG A 47 -10.60 14.69 -11.44
C ARG A 47 -11.49 14.37 -10.23
N ARG A 48 -12.75 14.84 -10.25
CA ARG A 48 -13.74 14.60 -9.19
C ARG A 48 -14.22 13.15 -9.23
N ASP A 49 -14.50 12.63 -10.42
CA ASP A 49 -14.91 11.24 -10.61
C ASP A 49 -13.78 10.29 -10.20
N TYR A 50 -12.54 10.61 -10.58
CA TYR A 50 -11.36 9.88 -10.10
C TYR A 50 -11.32 9.81 -8.58
N ALA A 51 -11.37 10.96 -7.90
CA ALA A 51 -11.27 11.01 -6.44
C ALA A 51 -12.44 10.28 -5.77
N ALA A 52 -13.67 10.49 -6.23
CA ALA A 52 -14.87 9.85 -5.69
C ALA A 52 -14.81 8.32 -5.82
N ASN A 53 -14.42 7.80 -6.98
CA ASN A 53 -14.29 6.36 -7.21
C ASN A 53 -13.22 5.72 -6.30
N ARG A 54 -12.10 6.41 -6.04
CA ARG A 54 -11.07 5.90 -5.11
C ARG A 54 -11.50 5.96 -3.66
N MET A 55 -12.16 7.03 -3.26
CA MET A 55 -12.72 7.17 -1.92
C MET A 55 -13.77 6.09 -1.66
N ALA A 56 -14.70 5.85 -2.60
CA ALA A 56 -15.72 4.82 -2.48
C ALA A 56 -15.14 3.40 -2.43
N ARG A 57 -13.98 3.17 -3.06
CA ARG A 57 -13.28 1.88 -3.00
C ARG A 57 -12.59 1.63 -1.66
N ILE A 58 -11.92 2.65 -1.11
CA ILE A 58 -11.01 2.47 0.03
C ILE A 58 -11.67 2.83 1.36
N LEU A 59 -12.41 3.95 1.45
CA LEU A 59 -12.91 4.45 2.73
C LEU A 59 -13.84 3.48 3.46
N PRO A 60 -14.81 2.80 2.80
CA PRO A 60 -15.66 1.85 3.51
C PRO A 60 -14.86 0.71 4.11
N VAL A 61 -13.91 0.16 3.34
CA VAL A 61 -13.06 -0.96 3.77
C VAL A 61 -12.10 -0.51 4.87
N ALA A 62 -11.45 0.63 4.70
CA ALA A 62 -10.53 1.21 5.69
C ALA A 62 -11.24 1.50 7.01
N PHE A 63 -12.42 2.11 6.94
CA PHE A 63 -13.23 2.41 8.12
C PHE A 63 -13.65 1.14 8.85
N SER A 64 -14.19 0.15 8.14
CA SER A 64 -14.59 -1.13 8.73
C SER A 64 -13.40 -1.87 9.34
N ALA A 65 -12.25 -1.90 8.67
CA ALA A 65 -11.04 -2.53 9.17
C ALA A 65 -10.54 -1.88 10.46
N VAL A 66 -10.41 -0.55 10.47
CA VAL A 66 -9.93 0.19 11.65
C VAL A 66 -10.92 0.10 12.80
N LEU A 67 -12.22 0.22 12.54
CA LEU A 67 -13.26 0.11 13.56
C LEU A 67 -13.25 -1.28 14.20
N LEU A 68 -13.17 -2.33 13.39
CA LEU A 68 -13.14 -3.71 13.89
C LEU A 68 -11.87 -3.99 14.69
N SER A 69 -10.70 -3.54 14.20
CA SER A 69 -9.44 -3.62 14.93
C SER A 69 -9.51 -2.88 16.27
N ALA A 70 -10.11 -1.69 16.31
CA ALA A 70 -10.30 -0.93 17.54
C ALA A 70 -11.19 -1.66 18.54
N ILE A 71 -12.32 -2.23 18.10
CA ILE A 71 -13.23 -3.00 18.96
C ILE A 71 -12.49 -4.18 19.60
N PHE A 72 -11.77 -4.98 18.80
CA PHE A 72 -11.02 -6.12 19.32
C PHE A 72 -9.88 -5.71 20.25
N PHE A 73 -9.15 -4.65 19.91
CA PHE A 73 -8.07 -4.13 20.73
C PHE A 73 -8.57 -3.63 22.09
N LEU A 74 -9.72 -2.95 22.12
CA LEU A 74 -10.33 -2.52 23.38
C LEU A 74 -10.86 -3.69 24.20
N ALA A 75 -11.48 -4.68 23.55
CA ALA A 75 -12.10 -5.83 24.23
C ALA A 75 -11.07 -6.84 24.78
N VAL A 76 -9.99 -7.11 24.05
CA VAL A 76 -9.06 -8.23 24.34
C VAL A 76 -7.60 -7.77 24.49
N GLY A 77 -7.27 -6.53 24.11
CA GLY A 77 -5.88 -6.06 24.06
C GLY A 77 -5.13 -6.10 25.40
N ASP A 78 -5.81 -5.93 26.54
CA ASP A 78 -5.15 -6.00 27.87
C ASP A 78 -4.86 -7.45 28.28
N SER A 79 -5.70 -8.38 27.82
CA SER A 79 -5.60 -9.80 28.15
C SER A 79 -4.58 -10.53 27.28
N ARG A 80 -4.28 -10.00 26.10
CA ARG A 80 -3.42 -10.62 25.09
C ARG A 80 -2.39 -9.64 24.53
N VAL A 81 -1.50 -9.17 25.41
CA VAL A 81 -0.36 -8.31 25.07
C VAL A 81 0.58 -9.01 24.07
N ASP A 82 0.62 -10.34 24.09
CA ASP A 82 1.33 -11.19 23.12
C ASP A 82 0.86 -10.97 21.67
N LEU A 83 -0.42 -10.68 21.46
CA LEU A 83 -1.01 -10.52 20.13
C LEU A 83 -1.16 -9.06 19.70
N TYR A 84 -1.46 -8.18 20.65
CA TYR A 84 -1.83 -6.78 20.38
C TYR A 84 -0.72 -5.77 20.70
N GLY A 85 0.35 -6.19 21.37
CA GLY A 85 1.55 -5.39 21.57
C GLY A 85 1.32 -4.17 22.46
N ASP A 86 1.70 -2.98 21.95
CA ASP A 86 1.76 -1.75 22.73
C ASP A 86 0.37 -1.23 23.16
N VAL A 87 0.07 -1.45 24.44
CA VAL A 87 -1.18 -1.02 25.10
C VAL A 87 -1.31 0.51 25.16
N SER A 88 -0.21 1.27 24.95
CA SER A 88 -0.21 2.74 24.91
C SER A 88 -1.18 3.32 23.86
N GLN A 89 -1.47 2.56 22.80
CA GLN A 89 -2.45 2.96 21.79
C GLN A 89 -3.88 3.13 22.33
N LYS A 90 -4.21 2.54 23.50
CA LYS A 90 -5.51 2.78 24.15
C LYS A 90 -5.66 4.22 24.61
N THR A 91 -4.59 4.82 25.11
CA THR A 91 -4.60 6.20 25.63
C THR A 91 -4.75 7.23 24.51
N ASN A 92 -4.15 6.97 23.35
CA ASN A 92 -4.20 7.86 22.17
C ASN A 92 -5.14 7.36 21.06
N GLY A 93 -6.07 6.44 21.38
CA GLY A 93 -6.87 5.73 20.38
C GLY A 93 -7.65 6.64 19.41
N VAL A 94 -8.10 7.82 19.87
CA VAL A 94 -8.77 8.81 19.00
C VAL A 94 -7.80 9.37 17.96
N ILE A 95 -6.56 9.70 18.35
CA ILE A 95 -5.53 10.22 17.45
C ILE A 95 -5.14 9.14 16.45
N THR A 96 -4.90 7.91 16.91
CA THR A 96 -4.59 6.76 16.05
C THR A 96 -5.73 6.48 15.06
N PHE A 97 -6.99 6.58 15.49
CA PHE A 97 -8.14 6.43 14.59
C PHE A 97 -8.17 7.53 13.51
N ILE A 98 -7.99 8.80 13.90
CA ILE A 98 -7.95 9.93 12.96
C ILE A 98 -6.78 9.77 11.97
N GLN A 99 -5.59 9.40 12.45
CA GLN A 99 -4.42 9.15 11.60
C GLN A 99 -4.63 7.97 10.65
N SER A 100 -5.38 6.96 11.06
CA SER A 100 -5.74 5.82 10.20
C SER A 100 -6.67 6.25 9.08
N ILE A 101 -7.76 6.96 9.39
CA ILE A 101 -8.73 7.42 8.39
C ILE A 101 -8.13 8.48 7.45
N THR A 102 -7.20 9.30 7.94
CA THR A 102 -6.44 10.24 7.10
C THR A 102 -5.24 9.60 6.40
N PHE A 103 -4.96 8.32 6.64
CA PHE A 103 -3.80 7.58 6.11
C PHE A 103 -2.45 8.24 6.41
N THR A 104 -2.36 9.03 7.50
CA THR A 104 -1.14 9.76 7.93
C THR A 104 -0.28 8.96 8.91
N ASN A 105 -0.72 7.77 9.27
CA ASN A 105 -0.09 6.86 10.21
C ASN A 105 1.35 6.40 9.84
N GLN A 106 1.72 6.43 8.56
CA GLN A 106 3.02 6.00 8.02
C GLN A 106 3.90 7.15 7.50
N VAL A 107 3.53 8.37 7.83
CA VAL A 107 4.17 9.58 7.32
C VAL A 107 5.54 9.79 7.99
N TRP A 108 6.56 10.16 7.20
CA TRP A 108 7.94 10.35 7.66
C TRP A 108 8.52 9.13 8.39
N SER A 109 8.86 9.28 9.67
CA SER A 109 9.46 8.25 10.51
C SER A 109 8.40 7.48 11.31
N SER A 110 7.16 7.97 11.35
CA SER A 110 6.06 7.29 12.03
C SER A 110 5.84 5.90 11.43
N ASN A 111 5.65 4.93 12.29
CA ASN A 111 5.33 3.55 11.94
C ASN A 111 4.31 3.02 12.92
N GLU A 112 3.23 3.77 13.10
CA GLU A 112 2.17 3.35 13.99
C GLU A 112 1.39 2.22 13.31
N GLN A 113 1.02 1.17 14.03
CA GLN A 113 0.14 0.13 13.48
C GLN A 113 -1.20 0.29 14.16
N PRO A 114 -2.25 0.71 13.45
CA PRO A 114 -3.48 1.11 14.11
C PRO A 114 -4.16 -0.09 14.75
N PHE A 115 -4.24 -0.09 16.08
CA PHE A 115 -4.90 -1.13 16.87
C PHE A 115 -4.36 -2.54 16.54
N ALA A 116 -3.03 -2.66 16.47
CA ALA A 116 -2.31 -3.88 16.07
C ALA A 116 -2.62 -4.40 14.65
N ASN A 117 -3.18 -3.56 13.77
CA ASN A 117 -3.39 -3.91 12.38
C ASN A 117 -2.08 -3.76 11.58
N GLY A 118 -1.22 -4.79 11.71
CA GLY A 118 0.08 -4.86 11.05
C GLY A 118 0.01 -4.59 9.54
N PRO A 119 -0.88 -5.23 8.76
CA PRO A 119 -0.96 -5.07 7.29
C PRO A 119 -1.44 -3.69 6.79
N TYR A 120 -1.97 -2.83 7.66
CA TYR A 120 -2.61 -1.56 7.27
C TYR A 120 -1.66 -0.57 6.58
N TRP A 121 -0.35 -0.66 6.83
CA TRP A 121 0.65 0.21 6.20
C TRP A 121 0.51 0.25 4.67
N SER A 122 0.35 -0.92 4.05
CA SER A 122 0.29 -1.06 2.59
C SER A 122 -0.88 -0.29 1.97
N LEU A 123 -2.03 -0.25 2.66
CA LEU A 123 -3.21 0.51 2.28
C LEU A 123 -2.93 2.02 2.35
N ALA A 124 -2.29 2.49 3.42
CA ALA A 124 -1.94 3.91 3.56
C ALA A 124 -1.01 4.37 2.43
N PHE A 125 0.01 3.57 2.09
CA PHE A 125 0.89 3.86 0.94
C PHE A 125 0.11 3.89 -0.39
N GLU A 126 -0.84 2.97 -0.58
CA GLU A 126 -1.65 2.91 -1.80
C GLU A 126 -2.48 4.19 -2.03
N VAL A 127 -3.13 4.72 -0.98
CA VAL A 127 -3.92 5.96 -1.07
C VAL A 127 -3.06 7.12 -1.56
N TRP A 128 -1.86 7.28 -1.00
CA TRP A 128 -0.97 8.36 -1.38
C TRP A 128 -0.40 8.20 -2.79
N CYS A 129 -0.15 6.97 -3.24
CA CYS A 129 0.17 6.71 -4.65
C CYS A 129 -0.95 7.18 -5.59
N TYR A 130 -2.22 6.98 -5.21
CA TYR A 130 -3.36 7.45 -6.00
C TYR A 130 -3.44 8.98 -6.04
N VAL A 131 -3.19 9.65 -4.92
CA VAL A 131 -3.14 11.12 -4.85
C VAL A 131 -2.03 11.66 -5.76
N ILE A 132 -0.82 11.09 -5.65
CA ILE A 132 0.33 11.48 -6.48
C ILE A 132 0.00 11.27 -7.97
N TYR A 133 -0.59 10.12 -8.33
CA TYR A 133 -1.02 9.84 -9.70
C TYR A 133 -2.08 10.83 -10.22
N GLY A 134 -3.10 11.10 -9.41
CA GLY A 134 -4.14 12.07 -9.74
C GLY A 134 -3.56 13.46 -9.99
N VAL A 135 -2.58 13.89 -9.20
CA VAL A 135 -1.86 15.15 -9.42
C VAL A 135 -1.06 15.11 -10.73
N MET A 136 -0.33 14.02 -11.01
CA MET A 136 0.45 13.87 -12.23
C MET A 136 -0.41 13.88 -13.50
N PHE A 137 -1.58 13.25 -13.45
CA PHE A 137 -2.44 13.03 -14.61
C PHE A 137 -3.38 14.22 -14.89
N TYR A 138 -4.01 14.80 -13.87
CA TYR A 138 -5.05 15.83 -14.06
C TYR A 138 -4.52 17.27 -13.99
N TYR A 139 -3.38 17.52 -13.33
CA TYR A 139 -2.82 18.88 -13.23
C TYR A 139 -1.69 19.10 -14.27
N ARG A 140 -1.56 20.34 -14.74
CA ARG A 140 -0.57 20.74 -15.75
C ARG A 140 0.28 21.94 -15.28
N GLY A 141 1.46 22.09 -15.87
CA GLY A 141 2.37 23.22 -15.63
C GLY A 141 2.93 23.28 -14.20
N TRP A 142 3.19 24.49 -13.71
CA TRP A 142 3.80 24.75 -12.40
C TRP A 142 2.96 24.26 -11.22
N ALA A 143 1.63 24.28 -11.33
CA ALA A 143 0.74 23.77 -10.29
C ALA A 143 1.00 22.29 -9.98
N ARG A 144 1.26 21.47 -11.01
CA ARG A 144 1.62 20.06 -10.84
C ARG A 144 2.93 19.92 -10.08
N VAL A 145 3.96 20.66 -10.46
CA VAL A 145 5.28 20.58 -9.83
C VAL A 145 5.20 20.97 -8.36
N LEU A 146 4.51 22.08 -8.05
CA LEU A 146 4.34 22.56 -6.69
C LEU A 146 3.56 21.56 -5.82
N LEU A 147 2.45 21.01 -6.33
CA LEU A 147 1.67 20.00 -5.60
C LEU A 147 2.48 18.72 -5.36
N LEU A 148 3.25 18.26 -6.33
CA LEU A 148 4.12 17.09 -6.15
C LEU A 148 5.20 17.34 -5.12
N LEU A 149 5.86 18.51 -5.14
CA LEU A 149 6.85 18.88 -4.13
C LEU A 149 6.23 18.90 -2.73
N VAL A 150 5.05 19.49 -2.58
CA VAL A 150 4.33 19.51 -1.30
C VAL A 150 4.02 18.09 -0.83
N LEU A 151 3.52 17.21 -1.71
CA LEU A 151 3.25 15.81 -1.37
C LEU A 151 4.51 15.05 -0.96
N VAL A 152 5.62 15.24 -1.67
CA VAL A 152 6.90 14.60 -1.37
C VAL A 152 7.40 15.01 0.03
N VAL A 153 7.36 16.31 0.34
CA VAL A 153 7.74 16.83 1.65
C VAL A 153 6.79 16.36 2.75
N MET A 154 5.48 16.32 2.46
CA MET A 154 4.48 15.92 3.45
C MET A 154 4.60 14.44 3.80
N LEU A 155 4.83 13.55 2.83
CA LEU A 155 4.81 12.10 3.02
C LEU A 155 6.14 11.54 3.53
N GLY A 156 7.25 12.22 3.23
CA GLY A 156 8.58 11.81 3.65
C GLY A 156 9.18 10.67 2.81
N PRO A 157 10.38 10.20 3.18
CA PRO A 157 11.21 9.35 2.33
C PRO A 157 10.64 7.93 2.14
N LYS A 158 9.92 7.37 3.12
CA LYS A 158 9.37 6.01 3.03
C LYS A 158 8.46 5.83 1.80
N GLN A 159 7.60 6.80 1.53
CA GLN A 159 6.69 6.75 0.38
C GLN A 159 7.48 6.76 -0.95
N LEU A 160 8.57 7.51 -1.02
CA LEU A 160 9.38 7.63 -2.23
C LEU A 160 10.10 6.34 -2.60
N ILE A 161 10.30 5.43 -1.65
CA ILE A 161 10.91 4.13 -1.92
C ILE A 161 9.92 3.21 -2.64
N ILE A 162 8.64 3.25 -2.26
CA ILE A 162 7.58 2.40 -2.84
C ILE A 162 7.04 3.00 -4.14
N LEU A 163 7.07 4.32 -4.28
CA LEU A 163 6.51 5.02 -5.43
C LEU A 163 7.06 4.53 -6.79
N PRO A 164 8.38 4.33 -7.01
CA PRO A 164 8.91 3.81 -8.27
C PRO A 164 8.34 2.45 -8.66
N MET A 165 8.11 1.57 -7.68
CA MET A 165 7.53 0.24 -7.91
C MET A 165 6.08 0.35 -8.37
N TRP A 166 5.30 1.21 -7.73
CA TRP A 166 3.93 1.49 -8.16
C TRP A 166 3.89 2.16 -9.55
N LEU A 167 4.80 3.10 -9.82
CA LEU A 167 4.93 3.76 -11.11
C LEU A 167 5.39 2.81 -12.22
N ALA A 168 6.15 1.76 -11.91
CA ALA A 168 6.51 0.73 -12.88
C ALA A 168 5.25 0.03 -13.43
N GLY A 169 4.26 -0.25 -12.57
CA GLY A 169 2.96 -0.76 -12.98
C GLY A 169 2.19 0.20 -13.89
N SER A 170 2.17 1.48 -13.52
CA SER A 170 1.58 2.55 -14.36
C SER A 170 2.29 2.67 -15.72
N LEU A 171 3.62 2.61 -15.74
CA LEU A 171 4.42 2.67 -16.96
C LEU A 171 4.15 1.44 -17.85
N ALA A 172 4.05 0.25 -17.27
CA ALA A 172 3.70 -0.97 -17.98
C ALA A 172 2.36 -0.82 -18.73
N TYR A 173 1.37 -0.14 -18.11
CA TYR A 173 0.11 0.19 -18.79
C TYR A 173 0.34 1.07 -20.02
N HIS A 174 1.11 2.16 -19.91
CA HIS A 174 1.33 3.08 -21.03
C HIS A 174 2.20 2.48 -22.15
N LEU A 175 3.06 1.53 -21.82
CA LEU A 175 3.93 0.84 -22.77
C LEU A 175 3.30 -0.42 -23.39
N ARG A 176 2.15 -0.89 -22.90
CA ARG A 176 1.54 -2.19 -23.27
C ARG A 176 1.35 -2.42 -24.78
N PHE A 177 1.12 -1.36 -25.55
CA PHE A 177 0.92 -1.42 -27.01
C PHE A 177 2.08 -0.84 -27.82
N LYS A 178 3.10 -0.30 -27.15
CA LYS A 178 4.27 0.33 -27.80
C LYS A 178 5.54 -0.52 -27.67
N ALA A 179 5.59 -1.40 -26.67
CA ALA A 179 6.74 -2.24 -26.41
C ALA A 179 6.68 -3.52 -27.25
N THR A 180 7.43 -3.57 -28.34
CA THR A 180 7.84 -4.84 -28.97
C THR A 180 9.12 -5.30 -28.27
N LEU A 181 8.97 -6.13 -27.24
CA LEU A 181 10.12 -6.62 -26.48
C LEU A 181 10.88 -7.67 -27.30
N PRO A 182 12.19 -7.49 -27.56
CA PRO A 182 13.00 -8.53 -28.17
C PRO A 182 13.09 -9.74 -27.22
N ARG A 183 13.17 -10.95 -27.78
CA ARG A 183 13.18 -12.20 -27.01
C ARG A 183 14.24 -12.23 -25.91
N SER A 184 15.41 -11.62 -26.15
CA SER A 184 16.49 -11.48 -25.16
C SER A 184 16.07 -10.72 -23.89
N VAL A 185 15.28 -9.66 -24.03
CA VAL A 185 14.77 -8.87 -22.89
C VAL A 185 13.69 -9.65 -22.13
N LEU A 186 12.89 -10.46 -22.83
CA LEU A 186 11.93 -11.36 -22.20
C LEU A 186 12.63 -12.40 -21.31
N TYR A 187 13.70 -13.04 -21.81
CA TYR A 187 14.48 -13.99 -21.02
C TYR A 187 15.14 -13.31 -19.80
N LEU A 188 15.64 -12.09 -19.97
CA LEU A 188 16.24 -11.32 -18.88
C LEU A 188 15.20 -10.92 -17.82
N LEU A 189 13.96 -10.64 -18.22
CA LEU A 189 12.83 -10.37 -17.31
C LEU A 189 12.33 -11.63 -16.58
N LEU A 190 12.45 -12.81 -17.18
CA LEU A 190 12.06 -14.09 -16.57
C LEU A 190 13.15 -14.66 -15.65
N LEU A 191 14.41 -14.25 -15.83
CA LEU A 191 15.58 -14.71 -15.08
C LEU A 191 15.43 -14.56 -13.55
N PRO A 192 14.97 -13.40 -13.02
CA PRO A 192 14.75 -13.24 -11.58
C PRO A 192 13.68 -14.18 -11.04
N ILE A 193 12.63 -14.49 -11.82
CA ILE A 193 11.56 -15.41 -11.41
C ILE A 193 12.12 -16.83 -11.31
N THR A 194 12.95 -17.24 -12.28
CA THR A 194 13.59 -18.56 -12.24
C THR A 194 14.58 -18.70 -11.09
N ILE A 195 15.34 -17.63 -10.79
CA ILE A 195 16.27 -17.60 -9.65
C ILE A 195 15.47 -17.67 -8.33
N TYR A 196 14.41 -16.88 -8.20
CA TYR A 196 13.58 -16.83 -6.99
C TYR A 196 12.88 -18.17 -6.68
N ILE A 197 12.48 -18.93 -7.71
CA ILE A 197 11.90 -20.29 -7.52
C ILE A 197 12.98 -21.34 -7.18
N SER A 198 14.23 -21.08 -7.55
CA SER A 198 15.35 -22.02 -7.36
C SER A 198 16.08 -21.89 -6.02
N VAL A 199 15.83 -20.82 -5.28
CA VAL A 199 16.34 -20.54 -3.92
C VAL A 199 15.31 -21.01 -2.90
#